data_AF-A0AAU0V0R0-F1
#
_entry.id   AF-A0AAU0V0R0-F1
#
_cell.length_a   1.000
_cell.length_b   1.000
_cell.length_c   1.000
_cell.angle_alpha   90.00
_cell.angle_beta   90.00
_cell.angle_gamma   90.00
#
_symmetry.space_group_name_H-M   'P 1'
#
loop_
_entity.id
_entity.type
_entity.pdbx_description
1 polymer ?
#
loop_
_entity_poly.entity_id
_entity_poly.type
_entity_poly.pdbx_seq_one_letter_code
_entity_poly.pdbx_strand_id
1 'polypeptide(L)'
;MTTTDIAQAGGSLAIRADQTGWTDDQAAVLRQTGIDNDVTNAELASFLHLCQRTQLDPFSRQIYLIGRWDNRQKRKVFTPQTGIDGYRVIAHRVIAETRHTFGYEDTLWCDSNGQWRDVWLSPSAPAAAKVTVLRNGQRFSAVALYREYVQTDRNDNPTRMWANMGANQIAKCAEALALRKAFPHDLAGVYTAEEMAQADNPSADERHLRKVQPGQGDPWATDPEPQAPRAVNGRSQEAQDFATTAADAANKAALQKVYREAHAAGLLGETVKSPDRELLELGAFLIQRGNELAEPAPAGPAPHSVSDAVAAEGAMDGTADDGVVDAEVLSPEDDYADAVAQLRAAAEAAHLEDFDNGVAGALGMPLNEAPVEAIRALTAQIRPAA
;
A
#
# COMPACT_ATOMS: atom_id res chain seq x y z
N MET A 1 1.29 38.16 16.22
CA MET A 1 0.49 36.95 16.48
C MET A 1 0.64 36.05 15.27
N THR A 2 1.40 34.97 15.44
CA THR A 2 1.70 33.95 14.42
C THR A 2 0.53 32.98 14.34
N THR A 3 -0.17 32.95 13.21
CA THR A 3 -1.16 31.91 12.89
C THR A 3 -0.75 31.30 11.57
N THR A 4 0.01 30.22 11.65
CA THR A 4 0.12 29.23 10.57
C THR A 4 0.34 27.86 11.21
N ASP A 5 -0.51 27.52 12.18
CA ASP A 5 -0.77 26.13 12.51
C ASP A 5 -1.71 25.59 11.44
N ILE A 6 -1.14 25.17 10.32
CA ILE A 6 -1.81 24.18 9.47
C ILE A 6 -2.05 22.99 10.38
N ALA A 7 -3.32 22.62 10.55
CA ALA A 7 -3.77 21.57 11.44
C ALA A 7 -2.78 20.39 11.46
N GLN A 8 -2.10 20.22 12.59
CA GLN A 8 -1.46 18.95 12.92
C GLN A 8 -2.59 17.93 12.77
N ALA A 9 -2.48 17.01 11.80
CA ALA A 9 -3.53 16.03 11.54
C ALA A 9 -3.80 15.26 12.83
N GLY A 10 -4.82 15.68 13.57
CA GLY A 10 -5.28 15.03 14.79
C GLY A 10 -6.22 13.92 14.37
N GLY A 11 -5.69 12.71 14.21
CA GLY A 11 -6.46 11.53 13.81
C GLY A 11 -5.64 10.27 14.04
N SER A 12 -6.30 9.12 14.17
CA SER A 12 -5.63 7.84 14.48
C SER A 12 -4.62 7.40 13.41
N LEU A 13 -4.73 7.93 12.19
CA LEU A 13 -3.81 7.66 11.08
C LEU A 13 -2.55 8.54 11.08
N ALA A 14 -2.49 9.61 11.87
CA ALA A 14 -1.37 10.56 11.82
C ALA A 14 -0.04 9.91 12.21
N ILE A 15 0.97 10.07 11.35
CA ILE A 15 2.32 9.58 11.58
C ILE A 15 3.01 10.48 12.61
N ARG A 16 3.39 9.91 13.75
CA ARG A 16 4.12 10.64 14.81
C ARG A 16 5.63 10.51 14.63
N ALA A 17 6.37 11.53 15.06
CA ALA A 17 7.84 11.53 14.94
C ALA A 17 8.51 10.49 15.86
N ASP A 18 7.84 10.13 16.96
CA ASP A 18 8.32 9.19 17.98
C ASP A 18 7.84 7.75 17.77
N GLN A 19 6.96 7.49 16.79
CA GLN A 19 6.45 6.14 16.56
C GLN A 19 7.53 5.24 15.95
N THR A 20 7.70 4.05 16.50
CA THR A 20 8.69 3.06 16.03
C THR A 20 8.09 1.99 15.11
N GLY A 21 6.76 2.03 14.93
CA GLY A 21 6.00 1.09 14.11
C GLY A 21 4.64 1.67 13.71
N TRP A 22 3.97 0.99 12.79
CA TRP A 22 2.60 1.31 12.37
C TRP A 22 1.61 0.92 13.46
N THR A 23 0.62 1.78 13.71
CA THR A 23 -0.53 1.43 14.57
C THR A 23 -1.46 0.45 13.85
N ASP A 24 -2.35 -0.22 14.58
CA ASP A 24 -3.32 -1.16 13.99
C ASP A 24 -4.22 -0.47 12.96
N ASP A 25 -4.72 0.74 13.27
CA ASP A 25 -5.51 1.55 12.35
C ASP A 25 -4.73 1.91 11.08
N GLN A 26 -3.47 2.34 11.24
CA GLN A 26 -2.61 2.66 10.10
C GLN A 26 -2.34 1.43 9.23
N ALA A 27 -2.03 0.29 9.84
CA ALA A 27 -1.77 -0.96 9.14
C ALA A 27 -3.01 -1.47 8.39
N ALA A 28 -4.19 -1.35 8.99
CA ALA A 28 -5.46 -1.73 8.35
C ALA A 28 -5.71 -0.92 7.08
N VAL A 29 -5.55 0.41 7.15
CA VAL A 29 -5.73 1.29 5.98
C VAL A 29 -4.66 1.02 4.93
N LEU A 30 -3.40 0.85 5.34
CA LEU A 30 -2.30 0.54 4.42
C LEU A 30 -2.55 -0.74 3.62
N ARG A 31 -3.07 -1.81 4.25
CA ARG A 31 -3.46 -3.04 3.54
C ARG A 31 -4.60 -2.80 2.54
N GLN A 32 -5.61 -2.03 2.94
CA GLN A 32 -6.71 -1.67 2.04
C GLN A 32 -6.23 -0.84 0.84
N THR A 33 -5.18 -0.04 1.00
CA THR A 33 -4.59 0.76 -0.09
C THR A 33 -3.71 -0.03 -1.07
N GLY A 34 -3.67 -1.37 -0.96
CA GLY A 34 -3.01 -2.25 -1.92
C GLY A 34 -1.63 -2.76 -1.49
N ILE A 35 -1.25 -2.57 -0.22
CA ILE A 35 -0.09 -3.25 0.36
C ILE A 35 -0.50 -4.69 0.68
N ASP A 36 0.10 -5.61 -0.07
CA ASP A 36 -0.15 -7.05 0.02
C ASP A 36 0.29 -7.63 1.37
N ASN A 37 -0.19 -8.84 1.68
CA ASN A 37 0.24 -9.60 2.85
C ASN A 37 1.71 -10.06 2.75
N ASP A 38 2.30 -10.04 1.55
CA ASP A 38 3.69 -10.40 1.28
C ASP A 38 4.72 -9.33 1.68
N VAL A 39 4.28 -8.16 2.15
CA VAL A 39 5.18 -7.11 2.62
C VAL A 39 5.92 -7.55 3.89
N THR A 40 7.24 -7.37 3.91
CA THR A 40 8.04 -7.69 5.09
C THR A 40 7.99 -6.57 6.13
N ASN A 41 8.19 -6.92 7.40
CA ASN A 41 8.32 -5.93 8.49
C ASN A 41 9.47 -4.95 8.24
N ALA A 42 10.57 -5.39 7.61
CA ALA A 42 11.69 -4.53 7.25
C ALA A 42 11.31 -3.48 6.17
N GLU A 43 10.53 -3.87 5.17
CA GLU A 43 9.99 -2.97 4.15
C GLU A 43 9.01 -1.96 4.76
N LEU A 44 8.10 -2.41 5.65
CA LEU A 44 7.18 -1.53 6.38
C LEU A 44 7.91 -0.56 7.30
N ALA A 45 8.94 -1.01 8.03
CA ALA A 45 9.74 -0.15 8.90
C ALA A 45 10.53 0.89 8.10
N SER A 46 11.12 0.47 6.97
CA SER A 46 11.81 1.38 6.06
C SER A 46 10.86 2.42 5.47
N PHE A 47 9.64 2.00 5.12
CA PHE A 47 8.61 2.90 4.62
C PHE A 47 8.17 3.92 5.67
N LEU A 48 7.96 3.48 6.92
CA LEU A 48 7.66 4.38 8.04
C LEU A 48 8.78 5.40 8.27
N HIS A 49 10.03 4.93 8.33
CA HIS A 49 11.19 5.81 8.49
C HIS A 49 11.24 6.87 7.38
N LEU A 50 10.97 6.48 6.13
CA LEU A 50 10.93 7.42 5.02
C LEU A 50 9.79 8.44 5.18
N CYS A 51 8.59 7.99 5.55
CA CYS A 51 7.46 8.88 5.80
C CYS A 51 7.79 9.88 6.91
N GLN A 52 8.43 9.45 8.01
CA GLN A 52 8.84 10.34 9.10
C GLN A 52 9.91 11.35 8.67
N ARG A 53 10.97 10.87 7.99
CA ARG A 53 12.10 11.71 7.55
C ARG A 53 11.66 12.79 6.55
N THR A 54 10.72 12.46 5.68
CA THR A 54 10.23 13.35 4.61
C THR A 54 8.95 14.09 5.01
N GLN A 55 8.33 13.68 6.13
CA GLN A 55 6.98 14.04 6.57
C GLN A 55 5.96 13.96 5.41
N LEU A 56 6.11 12.96 4.55
CA LEU A 56 5.12 12.62 3.55
C LEU A 56 4.05 11.72 4.17
N ASP A 57 2.81 11.96 3.79
CA ASP A 57 1.67 11.21 4.30
C ASP A 57 1.18 10.17 3.27
N PRO A 58 1.27 8.86 3.58
CA PRO A 58 0.75 7.83 2.70
C PRO A 58 -0.78 7.84 2.61
N PHE A 59 -1.47 8.32 3.65
CA PHE A 59 -2.95 8.33 3.69
C PHE A 59 -3.54 9.46 2.83
N SER A 60 -2.78 10.54 2.66
CA SER A 60 -3.07 11.62 1.71
C SER A 60 -2.54 11.35 0.30
N ARG A 61 -2.11 10.12 -0.01
CA ARG A 61 -1.61 9.71 -1.35
C ARG A 61 -0.37 10.50 -1.81
N GLN A 62 0.46 10.96 -0.88
CA GLN A 62 1.68 11.69 -1.20
C GLN A 62 2.85 10.72 -1.48
N ILE A 63 2.82 9.54 -0.86
CA ILE A 63 3.80 8.48 -1.01
C ILE A 63 3.11 7.12 -0.92
N TYR A 64 3.61 6.14 -1.66
CA TYR A 64 3.05 4.81 -1.76
C TYR A 64 4.13 3.76 -1.49
N LEU A 65 3.72 2.57 -1.06
CA LEU A 65 4.59 1.40 -1.03
C LEU A 65 4.15 0.44 -2.13
N ILE A 66 4.93 0.34 -3.19
CA ILE A 66 4.55 -0.42 -4.40
C ILE A 66 5.33 -1.72 -4.45
N GLY A 67 4.60 -2.84 -4.50
CA GLY A 67 5.18 -4.16 -4.67
C GLY A 67 5.37 -4.52 -6.14
N ARG A 68 6.60 -4.84 -6.55
CA ARG A 68 6.92 -5.33 -7.90
C ARG A 68 7.59 -6.70 -7.82
N TRP A 69 7.31 -7.56 -8.80
CA TRP A 69 7.94 -8.87 -8.86
C TRP A 69 9.45 -8.75 -9.14
N ASP A 70 10.28 -9.27 -8.24
CA ASP A 70 11.72 -9.35 -8.41
C ASP A 70 12.12 -10.79 -8.77
N ASN A 71 12.59 -11.00 -10.00
CA ASN A 71 13.00 -12.31 -10.50
C ASN A 71 14.24 -12.90 -9.78
N ARG A 72 15.08 -12.06 -9.18
CA ARG A 72 16.28 -12.51 -8.44
C ARG A 72 15.90 -13.01 -7.06
N GLN A 73 15.02 -12.28 -6.38
CA GLN A 73 14.53 -12.62 -5.04
C GLN A 73 13.34 -13.58 -5.09
N LYS A 74 12.77 -13.83 -6.28
CA LYS A 74 11.60 -14.69 -6.52
C LYS A 74 10.42 -14.36 -5.60
N ARG A 75 10.24 -13.06 -5.33
CA ARG A 75 9.14 -12.53 -4.52
C ARG A 75 8.77 -11.14 -4.99
N LYS A 76 7.62 -10.66 -4.53
CA LYS A 76 7.25 -9.25 -4.63
C LYS A 76 8.10 -8.43 -3.66
N VAL A 77 8.85 -7.46 -4.16
CA VAL A 77 9.67 -6.53 -3.38
C VAL A 77 8.96 -5.20 -3.33
N PHE A 78 8.80 -4.67 -2.12
CA PHE A 78 8.05 -3.44 -1.86
C PHE A 78 9.00 -2.26 -1.75
N THR A 79 8.85 -1.30 -2.65
CA THR A 79 9.69 -0.09 -2.68
C THR A 79 8.83 1.16 -2.54
N PRO A 80 9.22 2.11 -1.66
CA PRO A 80 8.51 3.38 -1.57
C PRO A 80 8.61 4.19 -2.87
N GLN A 81 7.51 4.77 -3.30
CA GLN A 81 7.42 5.64 -4.47
C GLN A 81 6.65 6.91 -4.11
N THR A 82 7.22 8.06 -4.39
CA THR A 82 6.62 9.36 -4.09
C THR A 82 5.73 9.80 -5.25
N GLY A 83 4.51 10.24 -4.96
CA GLY A 83 3.67 10.86 -5.98
C GLY A 83 4.18 12.26 -6.33
N ILE A 84 3.76 12.80 -7.47
CA ILE A 84 4.08 14.18 -7.83
C ILE A 84 3.60 15.17 -6.75
N ASP A 85 2.47 14.88 -6.11
CA ASP A 85 1.95 15.70 -5.01
C ASP A 85 2.86 15.66 -3.77
N GLY A 86 3.55 14.55 -3.51
CA GLY A 86 4.57 14.50 -2.47
C GLY A 86 5.74 15.44 -2.76
N TYR A 87 6.21 15.50 -4.01
CA TYR A 87 7.25 16.46 -4.40
C TYR A 87 6.78 17.91 -4.25
N ARG A 88 5.54 18.21 -4.64
CA ARG A 88 4.93 19.54 -4.47
C ARG A 88 4.81 19.93 -3.00
N VAL A 89 4.37 19.01 -2.13
CA VAL A 89 4.27 19.24 -0.67
C VAL A 89 5.64 19.53 -0.07
N ILE A 90 6.67 18.74 -0.42
CA ILE A 90 8.05 19.01 0.04
C ILE A 90 8.51 20.39 -0.43
N ALA A 91 8.34 20.71 -1.71
CA ALA A 91 8.72 22.01 -2.27
C ALA A 91 8.03 23.16 -1.52
N HIS A 92 6.70 23.10 -1.35
CA HIS A 92 5.95 24.13 -0.64
C HIS A 92 6.38 24.27 0.83
N ARG A 93 6.65 23.15 1.52
CA ARG A 93 7.10 23.17 2.92
C ARG A 93 8.44 23.87 3.06
N VAL A 94 9.43 23.49 2.25
CA VAL A 94 10.76 24.10 2.25
C VAL A 94 10.67 25.60 1.97
N ILE A 95 9.81 26.01 1.05
CA ILE A 95 9.59 27.42 0.72
C ILE A 95 8.96 28.18 1.88
N ALA A 96 7.99 27.60 2.57
CA ALA A 96 7.38 28.20 3.76
C ALA A 96 8.40 28.37 4.90
N GLU A 97 9.25 27.37 5.13
CA GLU A 97 10.31 27.40 6.16
C GLU A 97 11.40 28.42 5.85
N THR A 98 11.87 28.45 4.60
CA THR A 98 12.96 29.35 4.16
C THR A 98 12.51 30.75 3.78
N ARG A 99 11.19 30.99 3.68
CA ARG A 99 10.58 32.26 3.21
C ARG A 99 11.08 32.70 1.84
N HIS A 100 11.36 31.72 0.99
CA HIS A 100 11.81 31.91 -0.38
C HIS A 100 10.63 32.16 -1.34
N THR A 101 10.93 32.50 -2.59
CA THR A 101 9.90 32.60 -3.64
C THR A 101 9.86 31.31 -4.46
N PHE A 102 8.65 30.91 -4.87
CA PHE A 102 8.40 29.70 -5.64
C PHE A 102 7.24 29.90 -6.60
N GLY A 103 7.34 29.30 -7.77
CA GLY A 103 6.29 29.32 -8.78
C GLY A 103 6.65 28.47 -9.98
N TYR A 104 5.81 28.54 -11.01
CA TYR A 104 5.96 27.80 -12.25
C TYR A 104 5.78 28.75 -13.43
N GLU A 105 6.43 28.43 -14.54
CA GLU A 105 5.98 28.90 -15.86
C GLU A 105 4.99 27.89 -16.44
N ASP A 106 4.35 28.27 -17.55
CA ASP A 106 3.44 27.39 -18.26
C ASP A 106 4.15 26.09 -18.69
N THR A 107 3.43 24.98 -18.57
CA THR A 107 3.88 23.69 -19.09
C THR A 107 3.77 23.74 -20.61
N LEU A 108 4.82 23.29 -21.30
CA LEU A 108 4.86 23.23 -22.75
C LEU A 108 4.95 21.78 -23.22
N TRP A 109 4.23 21.44 -24.28
CA TRP A 109 4.27 20.14 -24.95
C TRP A 109 4.83 20.28 -26.36
N CYS A 110 5.63 19.31 -26.77
CA CYS A 110 6.25 19.26 -28.08
C CYS A 110 5.55 18.22 -28.95
N ASP A 111 5.18 18.59 -30.18
CA ASP A 111 4.74 17.63 -31.18
C ASP A 111 5.91 16.89 -31.85
N SER A 112 5.58 15.89 -32.67
CA SER A 112 6.55 15.08 -33.40
C SER A 112 7.38 15.88 -34.42
N ASN A 113 6.94 17.08 -34.79
CA ASN A 113 7.66 17.98 -35.69
C ASN A 113 8.55 18.98 -34.92
N GLY A 114 8.60 18.90 -33.59
CA GLY A 114 9.40 19.79 -32.77
C GLY A 114 8.70 21.11 -32.39
N GLN A 115 7.40 21.29 -32.69
CA GLN A 115 6.69 22.52 -32.33
C GLN A 115 6.20 22.44 -30.88
N TRP A 116 6.51 23.49 -30.11
CA TRP A 116 6.09 23.62 -28.71
C TRP A 116 4.77 24.38 -28.58
N ARG A 117 3.89 23.91 -27.72
CA ARG A 117 2.56 24.48 -27.45
C ARG A 117 2.30 24.49 -25.94
N ASP A 118 1.57 25.49 -25.47
CA ASP A 118 1.10 25.65 -24.09
C ASP A 118 -0.21 24.90 -23.79
N VAL A 119 -0.86 24.36 -24.81
CA VAL A 119 -2.02 23.47 -24.69
C VAL A 119 -1.88 22.29 -25.65
N TRP A 120 -2.21 21.09 -25.17
CA TRP A 120 -2.18 19.86 -25.96
C TRP A 120 -3.59 19.31 -26.19
N LEU A 121 -4.13 19.53 -27.39
CA LEU A 121 -5.47 19.09 -27.79
C LEU A 121 -5.46 17.84 -28.68
N SER A 122 -4.27 17.35 -29.05
CA SER A 122 -4.16 16.17 -29.91
C SER A 122 -4.56 14.90 -29.13
N PRO A 123 -5.30 13.97 -29.75
CA PRO A 123 -5.56 12.67 -29.15
C PRO A 123 -4.30 11.80 -29.05
N SER A 124 -3.29 12.05 -29.89
CA SER A 124 -1.99 11.39 -29.76
C SER A 124 -1.17 12.02 -28.64
N ALA A 125 -0.41 11.19 -27.94
CA ALA A 125 0.52 11.69 -26.92
C ALA A 125 1.57 12.63 -27.53
N PRO A 126 1.97 13.70 -26.82
CA PRO A 126 3.04 14.58 -27.25
C PRO A 126 4.37 13.84 -27.26
N ALA A 127 5.29 14.29 -28.12
CA ALA A 127 6.64 13.73 -28.18
C ALA A 127 7.48 14.08 -26.93
N ALA A 128 7.19 15.22 -26.31
CA ALA A 128 7.84 15.65 -25.06
C ALA A 128 6.95 16.62 -24.27
N ALA A 129 7.26 16.78 -22.99
CA ALA A 129 6.79 17.92 -22.18
C ALA A 129 7.97 18.63 -21.52
N LYS A 130 7.76 19.90 -21.19
CA LYS A 130 8.72 20.78 -20.53
C LYS A 130 8.03 21.54 -19.43
N VAL A 131 8.64 21.51 -18.25
CA VAL A 131 8.19 22.27 -17.08
C VAL A 131 9.36 23.11 -16.58
N THR A 132 9.05 24.34 -16.18
CA THR A 132 10.03 25.26 -15.58
C THR A 132 9.55 25.67 -14.20
N VAL A 133 10.32 25.28 -13.18
CA VAL A 133 10.15 25.75 -11.80
C VAL A 133 10.93 27.04 -11.61
N LEU A 134 10.29 28.02 -10.94
CA LEU A 134 10.91 29.26 -10.51
C LEU A 134 11.17 29.19 -9.01
N ARG A 135 12.42 29.38 -8.59
CA ARG A 135 12.77 29.47 -7.16
C ARG A 135 13.79 30.59 -6.96
N ASN A 136 13.47 31.55 -6.10
CA ASN A 136 14.34 32.71 -5.81
C ASN A 136 14.80 33.48 -7.08
N GLY A 137 13.91 33.62 -8.06
CA GLY A 137 14.21 34.28 -9.34
C GLY A 137 15.06 33.45 -10.30
N GLN A 138 15.48 32.24 -9.93
CA GLN A 138 16.18 31.30 -10.81
C GLN A 138 15.20 30.35 -11.49
N ARG A 139 15.55 29.93 -12.72
CA ARG A 139 14.76 29.03 -13.56
C ARG A 139 15.37 27.62 -13.55
N PHE A 140 14.56 26.63 -13.20
CA PHE A 140 14.90 25.21 -13.22
C PHE A 140 14.00 24.50 -14.23
N SER A 141 14.47 24.40 -15.47
CA SER A 141 13.70 23.79 -16.56
C SER A 141 14.11 22.33 -16.80
N ALA A 142 13.15 21.47 -17.10
CA ALA A 142 13.39 20.09 -17.49
C ALA A 142 12.45 19.67 -18.64
N VAL A 143 12.95 18.77 -19.48
CA VAL A 143 12.22 18.19 -20.61
C VAL A 143 12.18 16.68 -20.40
N ALA A 144 10.99 16.09 -20.51
CA ALA A 144 10.80 14.64 -20.51
C ALA A 144 10.31 14.21 -21.90
N LEU A 145 10.97 13.20 -22.49
CA LEU A 145 10.60 12.66 -23.80
C LEU A 145 9.68 11.47 -23.63
N TYR A 146 8.53 11.46 -24.32
CA TYR A 146 7.53 10.41 -24.16
C TYR A 146 8.10 9.01 -24.31
N ARG A 147 8.96 8.80 -25.32
CA ARG A 147 9.61 7.51 -25.60
C ARG A 147 10.52 6.99 -24.48
N GLU A 148 10.99 7.84 -23.58
CA GLU A 148 11.89 7.46 -22.48
C GLU A 148 11.12 7.09 -21.22
N TYR A 149 9.90 7.62 -21.07
CA TYR A 149 9.13 7.52 -19.83
C TYR A 149 7.86 6.68 -19.96
N VAL A 150 7.34 6.46 -21.17
CA VAL A 150 6.14 5.67 -21.38
C VAL A 150 6.32 4.27 -20.78
N GLN A 151 5.38 3.88 -19.94
CA GLN A 151 5.32 2.52 -19.41
C GLN A 151 4.50 1.67 -20.36
N THR A 152 5.07 0.52 -20.75
CA THR A 152 4.42 -0.44 -21.62
C THR A 152 4.03 -1.72 -20.88
N ASP A 153 3.03 -2.41 -21.41
CA ASP A 153 2.67 -3.75 -20.99
C ASP A 153 3.61 -4.81 -21.61
N ARG A 154 3.29 -6.10 -21.40
CA ARG A 154 4.09 -7.22 -21.94
C ARG A 154 4.09 -7.30 -23.48
N ASN A 155 3.19 -6.59 -24.14
CA ASN A 155 3.01 -6.56 -25.58
C ASN A 155 3.54 -5.25 -26.20
N ASP A 156 4.37 -4.49 -25.46
CA ASP A 156 4.90 -3.18 -25.86
C ASP A 156 3.84 -2.09 -26.10
N ASN A 157 2.61 -2.26 -25.63
CA ASN A 157 1.59 -1.23 -25.71
C ASN A 157 1.64 -0.31 -24.49
N PRO A 158 1.42 1.00 -24.63
CA PRO A 158 1.30 1.90 -23.49
C PRO A 158 0.23 1.42 -22.52
N THR A 159 0.51 1.44 -21.22
CA THR A 159 -0.50 1.08 -20.22
C THR A 159 -1.70 2.03 -20.27
N ARG A 160 -2.87 1.61 -19.75
CA ARG A 160 -4.13 2.37 -19.81
C ARG A 160 -3.98 3.85 -19.46
N MET A 161 -3.20 4.15 -18.42
CA MET A 161 -2.95 5.53 -17.99
C MET A 161 -2.18 6.35 -19.04
N TRP A 162 -1.17 5.75 -19.66
CA TRP A 162 -0.35 6.39 -20.69
C TRP A 162 -1.07 6.49 -22.04
N ALA A 163 -1.94 5.53 -22.36
CA ALA A 163 -2.80 5.57 -23.54
C ALA A 163 -3.85 6.68 -23.44
N ASN A 164 -4.51 6.81 -22.28
CA ASN A 164 -5.62 7.76 -22.11
C ASN A 164 -5.16 9.17 -21.73
N MET A 165 -4.03 9.29 -21.00
CA MET A 165 -3.59 10.56 -20.40
C MET A 165 -2.13 10.89 -20.72
N GLY A 166 -1.64 10.50 -21.90
CA GLY A 166 -0.23 10.63 -22.27
C GLY A 166 0.37 12.03 -22.07
N ALA A 167 -0.37 13.10 -22.38
CA ALA A 167 0.08 14.48 -22.19
C ALA A 167 0.27 14.85 -20.71
N ASN A 168 -0.67 14.44 -19.84
CA ASN A 168 -0.61 14.64 -18.40
C ASN A 168 0.55 13.84 -17.80
N GLN A 169 0.69 12.59 -18.22
CA GLN A 169 1.73 11.69 -17.72
C GLN A 169 3.14 12.22 -18.01
N ILE A 170 3.42 12.64 -19.25
CA ILE A 170 4.74 13.18 -19.56
C ILE A 170 4.99 14.55 -18.91
N ALA A 171 3.94 15.36 -18.68
CA ALA A 171 4.06 16.61 -17.95
C ALA A 171 4.46 16.39 -16.49
N LYS A 172 3.87 15.38 -15.81
CA LYS A 172 4.28 14.98 -14.45
C LYS A 172 5.75 14.54 -14.40
N CYS A 173 6.22 13.80 -15.39
CA CYS A 173 7.63 13.42 -15.50
C CYS A 173 8.53 14.66 -15.59
N ALA A 174 8.19 15.59 -16.49
CA ALA A 174 8.94 16.84 -16.65
C ALA A 174 8.92 17.71 -15.38
N GLU A 175 7.78 17.74 -14.67
CA GLU A 175 7.65 18.44 -13.39
C GLU A 175 8.53 17.82 -12.30
N ALA A 176 8.51 16.50 -12.15
CA ALA A 176 9.34 15.79 -11.18
C ALA A 176 10.84 16.10 -11.39
N LEU A 177 11.29 16.09 -12.66
CA LEU A 177 12.66 16.46 -13.02
C LEU A 177 12.98 17.94 -12.72
N ALA A 178 12.04 18.86 -12.97
CA ALA A 178 12.22 20.28 -12.68
C ALA A 178 12.30 20.53 -11.16
N LEU A 179 11.44 19.88 -10.38
CA LEU A 179 11.46 19.93 -8.92
C LEU A 179 12.73 19.34 -8.34
N ARG A 180 13.23 18.20 -8.86
CA ARG A 180 14.55 17.63 -8.52
C ARG A 180 15.69 18.62 -8.70
N LYS A 181 15.69 19.38 -9.79
CA LYS A 181 16.71 20.42 -10.04
C LYS A 181 16.57 21.60 -9.07
N ALA A 182 15.34 21.98 -8.75
CA ALA A 182 15.07 23.12 -7.86
C ALA A 182 15.26 22.80 -6.37
N PHE A 183 15.05 21.54 -5.94
CA PHE A 183 15.09 21.06 -4.55
C PHE A 183 15.94 19.79 -4.40
N PRO A 184 17.22 19.79 -4.83
CA PRO A 184 18.03 18.57 -4.92
C PRO A 184 18.32 17.92 -3.57
N HIS A 185 18.48 18.72 -2.51
CA HIS A 185 18.72 18.20 -1.15
C HIS A 185 17.44 17.69 -0.49
N ASP A 186 16.32 18.42 -0.68
CA ASP A 186 15.05 18.12 -0.03
C ASP A 186 14.37 16.88 -0.65
N LEU A 187 14.59 16.67 -1.96
CA LEU A 187 14.12 15.49 -2.69
C LEU A 187 15.16 14.37 -2.75
N ALA A 188 16.26 14.47 -1.99
CA ALA A 188 17.27 13.42 -1.93
C ALA A 188 16.71 12.16 -1.25
N GLY A 189 16.89 11.01 -1.91
CA GLY A 189 16.47 9.71 -1.38
C GLY A 189 14.96 9.47 -1.39
N VAL A 190 14.17 10.35 -2.03
CA VAL A 190 12.81 10.05 -2.50
C VAL A 190 12.87 9.94 -4.02
N TYR A 191 12.06 9.05 -4.59
CA TYR A 191 11.97 8.82 -6.04
C TYR A 191 10.51 8.78 -6.43
N THR A 192 10.16 9.41 -7.55
CA THR A 192 8.81 9.24 -8.09
C THR A 192 8.70 7.94 -8.88
N ALA A 193 7.46 7.48 -9.07
CA ALA A 193 7.17 6.31 -9.89
C ALA A 193 7.72 6.47 -11.32
N GLU A 194 7.69 7.69 -11.85
CA GLU A 194 8.17 8.06 -13.19
C GLU A 194 9.70 7.91 -13.31
N GLU A 195 10.46 8.29 -12.28
CA GLU A 195 11.93 8.16 -12.28
C GLU A 195 12.39 6.70 -12.19
N MET A 196 11.67 5.90 -11.41
CA MET A 196 11.93 4.46 -11.33
C MET A 196 11.53 3.74 -12.62
N ALA A 197 10.40 4.12 -13.23
CA ALA A 197 9.97 3.56 -14.50
C ALA A 197 10.94 3.88 -15.63
N GLN A 198 11.56 5.06 -15.62
CA GLN A 198 12.64 5.39 -16.55
C GLN A 198 13.89 4.52 -16.32
N ALA A 199 14.27 4.24 -15.07
CA ALA A 199 15.38 3.33 -14.76
C ALA A 199 15.09 1.88 -15.21
N ASP A 200 13.82 1.46 -15.15
CA ASP A 200 13.34 0.17 -15.63
C ASP A 200 13.17 0.13 -17.17
N ASN A 201 13.22 1.28 -17.85
CA ASN A 201 13.28 1.44 -19.31
C ASN A 201 14.74 1.68 -19.74
N PRO A 202 15.60 0.64 -19.83
CA PRO A 202 17.00 0.84 -20.17
C PRO A 202 17.15 1.48 -21.56
N SER A 203 17.91 2.57 -21.64
CA SER A 203 18.64 2.88 -22.86
C SER A 203 19.66 1.75 -23.10
N ALA A 204 20.00 1.48 -24.36
CA ALA A 204 20.77 0.30 -24.74
C ALA A 204 22.16 0.16 -24.06
N ASP A 205 22.69 1.22 -23.42
CA ASP A 205 24.11 1.28 -23.03
C ASP A 205 24.42 1.42 -21.52
N GLU A 206 23.45 1.58 -20.62
CA GLU A 206 23.78 1.88 -19.21
C GLU A 206 23.22 0.88 -18.20
N ARG A 207 23.97 -0.20 -17.99
CA ARG A 207 23.87 -1.02 -16.76
C ARG A 207 25.24 -1.12 -16.07
N HIS A 208 25.74 -0.01 -15.56
CA HIS A 208 26.83 -0.03 -14.57
C HIS A 208 26.27 -0.05 -13.15
N LEU A 209 25.54 -1.11 -12.82
CA LEU A 209 25.40 -1.53 -11.43
C LEU A 209 26.48 -2.57 -11.15
N ARG A 210 27.27 -2.33 -10.11
CA ARG A 210 28.32 -3.23 -9.65
C ARG A 210 27.71 -4.63 -9.45
N LYS A 211 28.12 -5.60 -10.28
CA LYS A 211 27.75 -7.01 -10.10
C LYS A 211 28.36 -7.48 -8.78
N VAL A 212 27.53 -7.62 -7.75
CA VAL A 212 27.91 -8.38 -6.55
C VAL A 212 28.02 -9.84 -6.99
N GLN A 213 29.20 -10.43 -6.79
CA GLN A 213 29.42 -11.84 -7.09
C GLN A 213 28.67 -12.70 -6.06
N PRO A 214 28.01 -13.81 -6.47
CA PRO A 214 27.37 -14.73 -5.52
C PRO A 214 28.40 -15.22 -4.50
N GLY A 215 28.20 -14.91 -3.22
CA GLY A 215 29.10 -15.30 -2.12
C GLY A 215 29.85 -14.16 -1.43
N GLN A 216 29.76 -12.91 -1.89
CA GLN A 216 30.14 -11.77 -1.05
C GLN A 216 29.02 -11.47 -0.05
N GLY A 217 29.30 -11.62 1.25
CA GLY A 217 28.45 -11.08 2.31
C GLY A 217 28.28 -9.56 2.16
N ASP A 218 27.18 -9.05 2.71
CA ASP A 218 26.85 -7.63 2.68
C ASP A 218 28.00 -6.81 3.31
N PRO A 219 28.62 -5.86 2.58
CA PRO A 219 29.67 -5.00 3.14
C PRO A 219 29.17 -4.09 4.27
N TRP A 220 27.86 -4.01 4.50
CA TRP A 220 27.21 -3.30 5.60
C TRP A 220 26.54 -4.22 6.63
N ALA A 221 26.80 -5.52 6.58
CA ALA A 221 26.52 -6.39 7.72
C ALA A 221 27.38 -5.90 8.89
N THR A 222 26.79 -5.11 9.78
CA THR A 222 27.34 -4.91 11.12
C THR A 222 27.28 -6.25 11.82
N ASP A 223 28.44 -6.90 11.94
CA ASP A 223 28.62 -7.95 12.94
C ASP A 223 28.08 -7.41 14.27
N PRO A 224 27.20 -8.14 14.97
CA PRO A 224 26.75 -7.68 16.28
C PRO A 224 27.97 -7.54 17.18
N GLU A 225 28.18 -6.31 17.66
CA GLU A 225 29.22 -5.97 18.61
C GLU A 225 29.09 -6.88 19.84
N PRO A 226 30.19 -7.49 20.33
CA PRO A 226 30.13 -8.48 21.38
C PRO A 226 29.72 -7.84 22.70
N GLN A 227 28.47 -8.03 23.10
CA GLN A 227 28.06 -7.82 24.48
C GLN A 227 28.74 -8.89 25.35
N ALA A 228 29.63 -8.44 26.23
CA ALA A 228 30.26 -9.26 27.25
C ALA A 228 29.20 -10.04 28.08
N PRO A 229 29.55 -11.23 28.60
CA PRO A 229 28.59 -12.30 28.80
C PRO A 229 27.68 -12.04 30.00
N ARG A 230 26.38 -11.92 29.75
CA ARG A 230 25.39 -12.43 30.70
C ARG A 230 25.30 -13.92 30.43
N ALA A 231 25.64 -14.74 31.42
CA ALA A 231 25.51 -16.18 31.34
C ALA A 231 24.06 -16.55 30.96
N VAL A 232 23.85 -16.97 29.71
CA VAL A 232 22.60 -17.58 29.26
C VAL A 232 22.83 -19.09 29.26
N ASN A 233 22.44 -19.74 30.35
CA ASN A 233 22.08 -21.15 30.29
C ASN A 233 20.78 -21.22 29.47
N GLY A 234 20.68 -22.10 28.46
CA GLY A 234 19.37 -22.27 27.83
C GLY A 234 19.36 -22.97 26.48
N ARG A 235 19.77 -24.23 26.44
CA ARG A 235 19.17 -25.22 25.54
C ARG A 235 19.19 -26.56 26.27
N SER A 236 18.68 -26.60 27.51
CA SER A 236 18.56 -27.89 28.17
C SER A 236 17.63 -28.77 27.34
N GLN A 237 17.97 -30.05 27.24
CA GLN A 237 17.11 -31.03 26.61
C GLN A 237 15.74 -31.06 27.31
N GLU A 238 15.74 -30.91 28.64
CA GLU A 238 14.55 -30.88 29.48
C GLU A 238 13.59 -29.75 29.09
N ALA A 239 14.08 -28.54 28.82
CA ALA A 239 13.24 -27.45 28.33
C ALA A 239 12.65 -27.74 26.93
N GLN A 240 13.42 -28.39 26.04
CA GLN A 240 12.91 -28.78 24.71
C GLN A 240 11.83 -29.86 24.78
N ASP A 241 11.92 -30.78 25.75
CA ASP A 241 10.92 -31.82 25.95
C ASP A 241 9.59 -31.21 26.43
N PHE A 242 9.64 -30.20 27.30
CA PHE A 242 8.46 -29.42 27.70
C PHE A 242 7.85 -28.64 26.53
N ALA A 243 8.67 -28.02 25.68
CA ALA A 243 8.20 -27.32 24.49
C ALA A 243 7.51 -28.25 23.49
N THR A 244 8.07 -29.44 23.28
CA THR A 244 7.48 -30.47 22.40
C THR A 244 6.12 -30.93 22.95
N THR A 245 6.06 -31.22 24.25
CA THR A 245 4.82 -31.64 24.93
C THR A 245 3.73 -30.55 24.86
N ALA A 246 4.12 -29.28 24.97
CA ALA A 246 3.20 -28.15 24.86
C ALA A 246 2.69 -27.92 23.44
N ALA A 247 3.50 -28.16 22.40
CA ALA A 247 3.07 -28.08 21.02
C ALA A 247 1.94 -29.09 20.72
N ASP A 248 2.06 -30.29 21.28
CA ASP A 248 1.12 -31.41 21.13
C ASP A 248 -0.10 -31.34 22.07
N ALA A 249 -0.18 -30.32 22.95
CA ALA A 249 -1.26 -30.20 23.92
C ALA A 249 -2.61 -29.91 23.23
N ALA A 250 -3.59 -30.80 23.44
CA ALA A 250 -4.91 -30.70 22.81
C ALA A 250 -5.86 -29.67 23.45
N ASN A 251 -5.57 -29.19 24.67
CA ASN A 251 -6.42 -28.23 25.38
C ASN A 251 -5.67 -27.46 26.47
N LYS A 252 -6.30 -26.39 26.96
CA LYS A 252 -5.74 -25.51 27.99
C LYS A 252 -5.40 -26.21 29.31
N ALA A 253 -6.17 -27.21 29.71
CA ALA A 253 -5.90 -27.94 30.96
C ALA A 253 -4.59 -28.76 30.88
N ALA A 254 -4.33 -29.37 29.72
CA ALA A 254 -3.06 -30.06 29.44
C ALA A 254 -1.89 -29.06 29.45
N LEU A 255 -2.05 -27.90 28.81
CA LEU A 255 -0.99 -26.90 28.76
C LEU A 255 -0.71 -26.25 30.13
N GLN A 256 -1.74 -26.02 30.95
CA GLN A 256 -1.59 -25.55 32.33
C GLN A 256 -0.85 -26.54 33.23
N LYS A 257 -0.94 -27.84 32.93
CA LYS A 257 -0.13 -28.87 33.59
C LYS A 257 1.35 -28.74 33.19
N VAL A 258 1.64 -28.64 31.89
CA VAL A 258 3.00 -28.44 31.36
C VAL A 258 3.64 -27.18 31.95
N TYR A 259 2.90 -26.08 32.04
CA TYR A 259 3.37 -24.84 32.64
C TYR A 259 3.75 -24.99 34.11
N ARG A 260 2.94 -25.69 34.91
CA ARG A 260 3.24 -25.92 36.34
C ARG A 260 4.46 -26.80 36.53
N GLU A 261 4.63 -27.81 35.68
CA GLU A 261 5.77 -28.73 35.74
C GLU A 261 7.07 -28.02 35.33
N ALA A 262 7.05 -27.24 34.25
CA ALA A 262 8.19 -26.40 33.83
C ALA A 262 8.54 -25.31 34.87
N HIS A 263 7.53 -24.72 35.53
CA HIS A 263 7.73 -23.78 36.63
C HIS A 263 8.38 -24.44 37.84
N ALA A 264 7.92 -25.64 38.24
CA ALA A 264 8.50 -26.38 39.36
C ALA A 264 9.96 -26.79 39.11
N ALA A 265 10.31 -27.06 37.86
CA ALA A 265 11.68 -27.33 37.42
C ALA A 265 12.55 -26.07 37.28
N GLY A 266 11.97 -24.86 37.41
CA GLY A 266 12.69 -23.59 37.27
C GLY A 266 13.08 -23.25 35.83
N LEU A 267 12.45 -23.88 34.83
CA LEU A 267 12.88 -23.83 33.43
C LEU A 267 12.16 -22.78 32.58
N LEU A 268 11.24 -21.99 33.17
CA LEU A 268 10.46 -21.00 32.40
C LEU A 268 11.32 -19.92 31.74
N GLY A 269 12.50 -19.63 32.30
CA GLY A 269 13.46 -18.69 31.72
C GLY A 269 14.44 -19.33 30.73
N GLU A 270 14.35 -20.63 30.44
CA GLU A 270 15.21 -21.27 29.44
C GLU A 270 14.71 -21.04 28.03
N THR A 271 15.63 -20.89 27.08
CA THR A 271 15.28 -20.75 25.67
C THR A 271 15.10 -22.10 24.98
N VAL A 272 14.00 -22.24 24.26
CA VAL A 272 13.61 -23.43 23.48
C VAL A 272 13.43 -23.05 22.01
N LYS A 273 13.45 -24.07 21.14
CA LYS A 273 13.17 -23.90 19.71
C LYS A 273 11.68 -24.14 19.47
N SER A 274 10.98 -23.13 18.97
CA SER A 274 9.57 -23.25 18.59
C SER A 274 9.41 -24.08 17.30
N PRO A 275 8.19 -24.56 16.99
CA PRO A 275 7.90 -25.25 15.73
C PRO A 275 8.27 -24.42 14.48
N ASP A 276 8.12 -23.10 14.54
CA ASP A 276 8.48 -22.15 13.47
C ASP A 276 9.99 -21.86 13.38
N ARG A 277 10.79 -22.62 14.14
CA ARG A 277 12.25 -22.52 14.25
C ARG A 277 12.76 -21.24 14.91
N GLU A 278 11.90 -20.47 15.58
CA GLU A 278 12.29 -19.32 16.38
C GLU A 278 12.79 -19.75 17.77
N LEU A 279 13.69 -18.96 18.36
CA LEU A 279 14.15 -19.17 19.74
C LEU A 279 13.32 -18.30 20.67
N LEU A 280 12.62 -18.94 21.61
CA LEU A 280 11.76 -18.27 22.58
C LEU A 280 12.04 -18.79 23.99
N GLU A 281 11.84 -17.95 25.01
CA GLU A 281 11.79 -18.44 26.39
C GLU A 281 10.61 -19.40 26.54
N LEU A 282 10.83 -20.53 27.23
CA LEU A 282 9.83 -21.57 27.43
C LEU A 282 8.55 -21.00 28.05
N GLY A 283 8.68 -20.09 29.01
CA GLY A 283 7.53 -19.39 29.60
C GLY A 283 6.72 -18.59 28.57
N ALA A 284 7.39 -17.87 27.68
CA ALA A 284 6.73 -17.09 26.63
C ALA A 284 6.02 -18.00 25.63
N PHE A 285 6.68 -19.10 25.21
CA PHE A 285 6.11 -20.09 24.30
C PHE A 285 4.82 -20.73 24.87
N LEU A 286 4.83 -21.11 26.15
CA LEU A 286 3.67 -21.73 26.82
C LEU A 286 2.48 -20.76 26.93
N ILE A 287 2.73 -19.48 27.18
CA ILE A 287 1.67 -18.46 27.25
C ILE A 287 1.04 -18.26 25.88
N GLN A 288 1.85 -18.12 24.84
CA GLN A 288 1.37 -17.97 23.47
C GLN A 288 0.49 -19.16 23.05
N ARG A 289 0.96 -20.39 23.28
CA ARG A 289 0.20 -21.60 22.94
C ARG A 289 -1.13 -21.71 23.71
N GLY A 290 -1.18 -21.16 24.92
CA GLY A 290 -2.41 -21.13 25.73
C GLY A 290 -3.47 -20.17 25.21
N ASN A 291 -3.04 -19.10 24.54
CA ASN A 291 -3.94 -18.17 23.88
C ASN A 291 -4.49 -18.76 22.58
N GLU A 292 -3.69 -19.53 21.84
CA GLU A 292 -4.12 -20.22 20.61
C GLU A 292 -5.16 -21.32 20.87
N LEU A 293 -5.07 -22.01 22.03
CA LEU A 293 -6.04 -23.04 22.43
C LEU A 293 -7.34 -22.47 23.02
N ALA A 294 -7.46 -21.14 23.16
CA ALA A 294 -8.70 -20.49 23.55
C ALA A 294 -9.46 -20.04 22.29
N GLU A 295 -10.39 -20.87 21.80
CA GLU A 295 -11.22 -20.49 20.64
C GLU A 295 -12.12 -19.25 20.92
N PRO A 296 -12.45 -18.47 19.87
CA PRO A 296 -13.25 -17.25 19.95
C PRO A 296 -14.74 -17.54 20.30
N ALA A 297 -15.43 -16.53 20.83
CA ALA A 297 -16.82 -16.63 21.32
C ALA A 297 -17.83 -17.11 20.23
N PRO A 298 -18.88 -17.87 20.60
CA PRO A 298 -19.73 -18.58 19.65
C PRO A 298 -20.73 -17.68 18.90
N ALA A 299 -20.94 -17.99 17.62
CA ALA A 299 -21.97 -17.45 16.75
C ALA A 299 -23.39 -17.94 17.12
N GLY A 300 -24.39 -17.08 16.94
CA GLY A 300 -25.81 -17.38 17.17
C GLY A 300 -26.41 -18.38 16.17
N PRO A 301 -27.63 -18.89 16.43
CA PRO A 301 -28.09 -20.17 15.88
C PRO A 301 -28.57 -20.08 14.43
N ALA A 302 -28.25 -21.12 13.66
CA ALA A 302 -28.64 -21.32 12.27
C ALA A 302 -30.06 -21.89 12.11
N PRO A 303 -30.75 -21.66 10.98
CA PRO A 303 -31.86 -22.49 10.55
C PRO A 303 -31.47 -23.45 9.42
N HIS A 304 -31.65 -24.74 9.73
CA HIS A 304 -32.22 -25.85 8.96
C HIS A 304 -31.77 -26.17 7.53
N SER A 305 -31.23 -27.39 7.43
CA SER A 305 -31.06 -28.25 6.25
C SER A 305 -32.37 -28.67 5.61
N VAL A 306 -32.40 -28.70 4.27
CA VAL A 306 -33.31 -29.55 3.47
C VAL A 306 -32.48 -30.34 2.45
N SER A 307 -32.90 -31.57 2.25
CA SER A 307 -32.20 -32.73 1.68
C SER A 307 -32.31 -32.89 0.15
N ASP A 308 -31.42 -33.76 -0.36
CA ASP A 308 -31.50 -34.66 -1.52
C ASP A 308 -31.60 -34.08 -2.95
N ALA A 309 -30.59 -34.38 -3.80
CA ALA A 309 -30.61 -35.54 -4.72
C ALA A 309 -29.76 -35.35 -6.02
N VAL A 310 -28.99 -36.41 -6.35
CA VAL A 310 -28.56 -36.96 -7.67
C VAL A 310 -27.44 -36.33 -8.54
N ALA A 311 -26.33 -37.09 -8.58
CA ALA A 311 -25.37 -37.47 -9.65
C ALA A 311 -25.22 -36.66 -10.98
N ALA A 312 -23.97 -36.46 -11.42
CA ALA A 312 -23.31 -37.25 -12.50
C ALA A 312 -21.89 -36.73 -12.84
N GLU A 313 -21.05 -37.65 -13.31
CA GLU A 313 -19.64 -37.52 -13.71
C GLU A 313 -19.39 -36.64 -14.94
N GLY A 314 -18.16 -36.11 -15.08
CA GLY A 314 -17.64 -35.56 -16.34
C GLY A 314 -16.23 -34.98 -16.21
N ALA A 315 -15.26 -35.59 -16.89
CA ALA A 315 -13.83 -35.27 -16.89
C ALA A 315 -13.41 -34.14 -17.88
N MET A 316 -12.14 -33.70 -17.76
CA MET A 316 -11.27 -32.91 -18.66
C MET A 316 -10.93 -31.51 -18.09
N ASP A 317 -9.68 -31.22 -17.72
CA ASP A 317 -8.45 -30.97 -18.52
C ASP A 317 -8.15 -29.45 -18.54
N GLY A 318 -6.93 -29.12 -18.11
CA GLY A 318 -6.09 -28.08 -18.73
C GLY A 318 -6.47 -26.61 -18.61
N THR A 319 -5.52 -25.85 -18.04
CA THR A 319 -5.30 -24.40 -18.18
C THR A 319 -6.07 -23.48 -17.23
N ALA A 320 -5.43 -23.13 -16.11
CA ALA A 320 -5.80 -21.99 -15.28
C ALA A 320 -5.26 -20.71 -15.93
N ASP A 321 -6.19 -19.96 -16.52
CA ASP A 321 -6.10 -18.53 -16.80
C ASP A 321 -6.43 -17.78 -15.50
N ASP A 322 -5.42 -17.18 -14.86
CA ASP A 322 -5.63 -16.24 -13.76
C ASP A 322 -5.45 -14.82 -14.30
N GLY A 323 -6.54 -14.31 -14.86
CA GLY A 323 -6.71 -12.91 -15.17
C GLY A 323 -6.67 -12.07 -13.89
N VAL A 324 -5.73 -11.14 -13.83
CA VAL A 324 -5.71 -10.08 -12.81
C VAL A 324 -6.91 -9.18 -13.08
N VAL A 325 -7.90 -9.22 -12.18
CA VAL A 325 -9.00 -8.25 -12.16
C VAL A 325 -8.49 -6.95 -11.53
N ASP A 326 -8.24 -5.94 -12.39
CA ASP A 326 -7.94 -4.58 -11.96
C ASP A 326 -9.21 -3.93 -11.39
N ALA A 327 -9.11 -3.39 -10.17
CA ALA A 327 -10.16 -2.58 -9.57
C ALA A 327 -10.48 -1.36 -10.45
N GLU A 328 -11.71 -1.34 -10.96
CA GLU A 328 -12.24 -0.30 -11.82
C GLU A 328 -12.49 0.96 -10.99
N VAL A 329 -11.76 2.05 -11.27
CA VAL A 329 -12.04 3.37 -10.71
C VAL A 329 -13.11 4.02 -11.60
N LEU A 330 -14.36 3.94 -11.16
CA LEU A 330 -15.51 4.55 -11.82
C LEU A 330 -15.36 6.09 -11.80
N SER A 331 -15.69 6.76 -12.91
CA SER A 331 -15.74 8.23 -12.94
C SER A 331 -16.86 8.73 -12.02
N PRO A 332 -16.85 9.98 -11.52
CA PRO A 332 -17.91 10.47 -10.62
C PRO A 332 -19.33 10.40 -11.21
N GLU A 333 -19.47 10.51 -12.54
CA GLU A 333 -20.75 10.35 -13.24
C GLU A 333 -21.13 8.87 -13.38
N ASP A 334 -20.15 7.98 -13.61
CA ASP A 334 -20.36 6.53 -13.65
C ASP A 334 -20.66 5.95 -12.25
N ASP A 335 -20.03 6.50 -11.21
CA ASP A 335 -20.21 6.12 -9.81
C ASP A 335 -21.61 6.52 -9.30
N TYR A 336 -22.08 7.70 -9.70
CA TYR A 336 -23.44 8.13 -9.43
C TYR A 336 -24.46 7.25 -10.17
N ALA A 337 -24.24 6.96 -11.45
CA ALA A 337 -25.12 6.09 -12.24
C ALA A 337 -25.17 4.66 -11.66
N ASP A 338 -24.03 4.11 -11.27
CA ASP A 338 -23.91 2.79 -10.63
C ASP A 338 -24.63 2.76 -9.27
N ALA A 339 -24.41 3.76 -8.42
CA ALA A 339 -25.10 3.85 -7.13
C ALA A 339 -26.63 3.94 -7.28
N VAL A 340 -27.12 4.70 -8.27
CA VAL A 340 -28.56 4.79 -8.57
C VAL A 340 -29.10 3.47 -9.15
N ALA A 341 -28.34 2.79 -10.01
CA ALA A 341 -28.72 1.49 -10.56
C ALA A 341 -28.83 0.43 -9.45
N GLN A 342 -27.88 0.39 -8.53
CA GLN A 342 -27.89 -0.51 -7.36
C GLN A 342 -29.06 -0.20 -6.42
N LEU A 343 -29.38 1.08 -6.18
CA LEU A 343 -30.54 1.48 -5.38
C LEU A 343 -31.86 1.01 -6.03
N ARG A 344 -32.00 1.16 -7.35
CA ARG A 344 -33.18 0.68 -8.10
C ARG A 344 -33.31 -0.84 -8.05
N ALA A 345 -32.22 -1.57 -8.25
CA ALA A 345 -32.22 -3.02 -8.17
C ALA A 345 -32.58 -3.54 -6.76
N ALA A 346 -32.08 -2.89 -5.70
CA ALA A 346 -32.42 -3.23 -4.33
C ALA A 346 -33.90 -2.97 -4.02
N ALA A 347 -34.45 -1.85 -4.49
CA ALA A 347 -35.86 -1.52 -4.30
C ALA A 347 -36.80 -2.48 -5.06
N GLU A 348 -36.41 -2.89 -6.27
CA GLU A 348 -37.14 -3.90 -7.05
C GLU A 348 -37.14 -5.26 -6.34
N ALA A 349 -35.98 -5.70 -5.84
CA ALA A 349 -35.85 -6.95 -5.06
C ALA A 349 -36.61 -6.92 -3.72
N ALA A 350 -36.91 -5.73 -3.20
CA ALA A 350 -37.71 -5.54 -1.99
C ALA A 350 -39.19 -5.27 -2.26
N HIS A 351 -39.63 -5.29 -3.53
CA HIS A 351 -40.99 -4.96 -3.96
C HIS A 351 -41.51 -3.63 -3.39
N LEU A 352 -40.65 -2.61 -3.30
CA LEU A 352 -41.04 -1.29 -2.81
C LEU A 352 -41.91 -0.59 -3.86
N GLU A 353 -43.18 -0.38 -3.54
CA GLU A 353 -44.09 0.45 -4.35
C GLU A 353 -43.74 1.93 -4.19
N ASP A 354 -43.84 2.70 -5.28
CA ASP A 354 -43.60 4.15 -5.33
C ASP A 354 -42.14 4.58 -4.98
N PHE A 355 -41.19 4.01 -5.72
CA PHE A 355 -39.74 4.24 -5.57
C PHE A 355 -39.34 5.72 -5.47
N ASP A 356 -39.82 6.55 -6.39
CA ASP A 356 -39.33 7.94 -6.48
C ASP A 356 -39.78 8.78 -5.27
N ASN A 357 -41.01 8.59 -4.77
CA ASN A 357 -41.49 9.29 -3.56
C ASN A 357 -40.87 8.71 -2.29
N GLY A 358 -40.70 7.38 -2.22
CA GLY A 358 -40.08 6.71 -1.06
C GLY A 358 -38.61 7.10 -0.86
N VAL A 359 -37.85 7.18 -1.96
CA VAL A 359 -36.43 7.57 -1.94
C VAL A 359 -36.27 9.05 -1.58
N ALA A 360 -37.08 9.93 -2.17
CA ALA A 360 -37.04 11.36 -1.83
C ALA A 360 -37.42 11.62 -0.36
N GLY A 361 -38.39 10.87 0.18
CA GLY A 361 -38.76 10.93 1.59
C GLY A 361 -37.66 10.42 2.53
N ALA A 362 -36.96 9.34 2.15
CA ALA A 362 -35.89 8.75 2.95
C ALA A 362 -34.59 9.59 2.93
N LEU A 363 -34.26 10.21 1.80
CA LEU A 363 -33.09 11.08 1.65
C LEU A 363 -33.36 12.51 2.13
N GLY A 364 -34.63 12.92 2.25
CA GLY A 364 -35.02 14.29 2.57
C GLY A 364 -34.76 15.29 1.44
N MET A 365 -34.47 14.81 0.23
CA MET A 365 -34.17 15.59 -0.96
C MET A 365 -34.43 14.76 -2.24
N PRO A 366 -34.60 15.41 -3.42
CA PRO A 366 -34.69 14.71 -4.69
C PRO A 366 -33.46 13.84 -4.97
N LEU A 367 -33.65 12.66 -5.57
CA LEU A 367 -32.56 11.71 -5.84
C LEU A 367 -31.45 12.32 -6.71
N ASN A 368 -31.80 13.16 -7.69
CA ASN A 368 -30.85 13.86 -8.57
C ASN A 368 -30.00 14.95 -7.87
N GLU A 369 -30.29 15.26 -6.61
CA GLU A 369 -29.53 16.19 -5.77
C GLU A 369 -28.78 15.47 -4.64
N ALA A 370 -28.95 14.15 -4.51
CA ALA A 370 -28.37 13.38 -3.41
C ALA A 370 -26.90 13.00 -3.67
N PRO A 371 -26.01 13.11 -2.66
CA PRO A 371 -24.63 12.65 -2.78
C PRO A 371 -24.56 11.11 -2.86
N VAL A 372 -23.57 10.58 -3.59
CA VAL A 372 -23.39 9.14 -3.86
C VAL A 372 -23.32 8.33 -2.56
N GLU A 373 -22.68 8.86 -1.52
CA GLU A 373 -22.56 8.22 -0.22
C GLU A 373 -23.92 8.01 0.45
N ALA A 374 -24.84 8.98 0.32
CA ALA A 374 -26.19 8.89 0.87
C ALA A 374 -27.04 7.87 0.09
N ILE A 375 -26.88 7.82 -1.23
CA ILE A 375 -27.53 6.82 -2.10
C ILE A 375 -27.09 5.42 -1.70
N ARG A 376 -25.78 5.18 -1.56
CA ARG A 376 -25.22 3.88 -1.14
C ARG A 376 -25.64 3.49 0.28
N ALA A 377 -25.67 4.45 1.20
CA ALA A 377 -26.12 4.21 2.57
C ALA A 377 -27.62 3.84 2.64
N LEU A 378 -28.46 4.40 1.76
CA LEU A 378 -29.86 4.01 1.64
C LEU A 378 -30.00 2.62 0.99
N THR A 379 -29.25 2.33 -0.06
CA THR A 379 -29.24 0.99 -0.71
C THR A 379 -28.92 -0.11 0.30
N ALA A 380 -27.94 0.11 1.19
CA ALA A 380 -27.56 -0.86 2.21
C ALA A 380 -28.64 -1.10 3.29
N GLN A 381 -29.63 -0.20 3.43
CA GLN A 381 -30.74 -0.33 4.37
C GLN A 381 -31.93 -1.09 3.80
N ILE A 382 -32.04 -1.21 2.47
CA ILE A 382 -33.09 -1.97 1.81
C ILE A 382 -32.76 -3.46 1.93
N ARG A 383 -33.62 -4.22 2.62
CA ARG A 383 -33.53 -5.68 2.68
C ARG A 383 -34.43 -6.30 1.61
N PRO A 384 -33.96 -7.34 0.88
CA PRO A 384 -34.81 -8.04 -0.07
C PRO A 384 -36.00 -8.68 0.65
N ALA A 385 -37.16 -8.69 -0.02
CA ALA A 385 -38.33 -9.38 0.49
C ALA A 385 -38.05 -10.90 0.51
N ALA A 386 -38.32 -11.54 1.64
CA ALA A 386 -38.07 -12.97 1.84
C ALA A 386 -39.06 -13.85 1.06
#